data_AF-A0A969KMJ6-F1
#
_entry.id   AF-A0A969KMJ6-F1
#
_cell.length_a   1.000
_cell.length_b   1.000
_cell.length_c   1.000
_cell.angle_alpha   90.00
_cell.angle_beta   90.00
_cell.angle_gamma   90.00
#
_symmetry.space_group_name_H-M   'P 1'
#
loop_
_entity.id
_entity.type
_entity.pdbx_description
1 polymer ?
#
loop_
_entity_poly.entity_id
_entity_poly.type
_entity_poly.pdbx_seq_one_letter_code
_entity_poly.pdbx_strand_id
1 'polypeptide(L)'
;MATVEPVAQPPTATPIPPTAAPAPVAPTPLPANVSPFTGLEVANPELLRRRPIFICVNNDAVGRSAHYGLSLADLVYEYIVDGFTLTRITALFQSQNAERVGPVRSARLPNVWMTYMYDGVLACSGGSDEVRYLLKNEVGFPYLDADIDDPSQVLYFSSLGTDYRTRIQTSTDGVRRWLADKNLTKEWSRPGFQFNQEPPPNSAGARRRSEFLTRAATRSNGATIQIWAHISVFRAANSSSTSRPISPSWRRTWSRLWPPTS
;
A
#
# COMPACT_ATOMS: atom_id res chain seq x y z
N MET A 1 16.58 -66.88 43.52
CA MET A 1 15.71 -65.75 43.13
C MET A 1 16.50 -64.48 43.38
N ALA A 2 16.83 -63.73 42.32
CA ALA A 2 17.59 -62.48 42.44
C ALA A 2 16.61 -61.31 42.55
N THR A 3 16.76 -60.50 43.59
CA THR A 3 15.98 -59.30 43.87
C THR A 3 16.43 -58.18 42.93
N VAL A 4 15.50 -57.60 42.17
CA VAL A 4 15.78 -56.47 41.28
C VAL A 4 15.54 -55.17 42.06
N GLU A 5 16.57 -54.35 42.24
CA GLU A 5 16.44 -53.00 42.82
C GLU A 5 15.75 -52.03 41.83
N PRO A 6 14.92 -51.09 42.32
CA PRO A 6 14.24 -50.14 41.45
C PRO A 6 15.18 -49.00 41.01
N VAL A 7 15.25 -48.78 39.70
CA VAL A 7 16.01 -47.67 39.09
C VAL A 7 15.25 -46.36 39.28
N ALA A 8 15.91 -45.34 39.83
CA ALA A 8 15.34 -44.00 39.99
C ALA A 8 15.11 -43.32 38.64
N GLN A 9 13.93 -42.72 38.44
CA GLN A 9 13.60 -41.96 37.23
C GLN A 9 14.30 -40.59 37.23
N PRO A 10 14.78 -40.11 36.06
CA PRO A 10 15.40 -38.79 35.95
C PRO A 10 14.36 -37.68 36.22
N PRO A 11 14.79 -36.52 36.74
CA PRO A 11 13.89 -35.41 37.03
C PRO A 11 13.23 -34.89 35.74
N THR A 12 11.92 -34.73 35.80
CA THR A 12 11.14 -34.10 34.72
C THR A 12 11.47 -32.61 34.67
N ALA A 13 11.87 -32.10 33.50
CA ALA A 13 12.16 -30.68 33.31
C ALA A 13 10.87 -29.85 33.51
N THR A 14 10.89 -28.94 34.48
CA THR A 14 9.81 -27.96 34.68
C THR A 14 9.80 -26.97 33.52
N PRO A 15 8.68 -26.78 32.81
CA PRO A 15 8.59 -25.80 31.74
C PRO A 15 8.81 -24.38 32.28
N ILE A 16 9.71 -23.63 31.65
CA ILE A 16 9.93 -22.21 31.95
C ILE A 16 8.65 -21.46 31.56
N PRO A 17 8.07 -20.63 32.45
CA PRO A 17 6.89 -19.84 32.11
C PRO A 17 7.23 -18.90 30.93
N PRO A 18 6.32 -18.75 29.95
CA PRO A 18 6.56 -17.85 28.84
C PRO A 18 6.77 -16.43 29.35
N THR A 19 7.87 -15.79 28.95
CA THR A 19 8.10 -14.36 29.16
C THR A 19 6.88 -13.61 28.63
N ALA A 20 6.23 -12.83 29.51
CA ALA A 20 5.08 -12.03 29.13
C ALA A 20 5.45 -11.15 27.94
N ALA A 21 4.74 -11.33 26.82
CA ALA A 21 4.85 -10.41 25.70
C ALA A 21 4.48 -9.00 26.19
N PRO A 22 5.26 -7.95 25.84
CA PRO A 22 4.91 -6.60 26.23
C PRO A 22 3.48 -6.29 25.80
N ALA A 23 2.70 -5.73 26.73
CA ALA A 23 1.32 -5.36 26.47
C ALA A 23 1.25 -4.43 25.25
N PRO A 24 0.21 -4.53 24.39
CA PRO A 24 0.04 -3.60 23.29
C PRO A 24 -0.04 -2.18 23.85
N VAL A 25 0.95 -1.35 23.55
CA VAL A 25 0.91 0.06 23.91
C VAL A 25 -0.24 0.68 23.09
N ALA A 26 -1.23 1.25 23.77
CA ALA A 26 -2.28 2.00 23.09
C ALA A 26 -1.62 3.09 22.23
N PRO A 27 -2.00 3.24 20.95
CA PRO A 27 -1.36 4.22 20.08
C PRO A 27 -1.59 5.62 20.66
N THR A 28 -0.51 6.34 20.94
CA THR A 28 -0.58 7.75 21.29
C THR A 28 -1.24 8.49 20.11
N PRO A 29 -2.33 9.25 20.33
CA PRO A 29 -2.94 10.02 19.25
C PRO A 29 -1.91 11.01 18.69
N LEU A 30 -1.73 10.98 17.37
CA LEU A 30 -0.89 11.96 16.68
C LEU A 30 -1.50 13.36 16.82
N PRO A 31 -0.68 14.42 16.86
CA PRO A 31 -1.19 15.79 16.76
C PRO A 31 -2.07 15.95 15.52
N ALA A 32 -3.09 16.81 15.59
CA ALA A 32 -4.09 16.95 14.54
C ALA A 32 -3.52 17.40 13.18
N ASN A 33 -2.34 18.01 13.16
CA ASN A 33 -1.62 18.44 11.96
C ASN A 33 -0.58 17.42 11.48
N VAL A 34 -0.50 16.21 12.05
CA VAL A 34 0.47 15.18 11.66
C VAL A 34 -0.22 14.08 10.87
N SER A 35 0.28 13.80 9.67
CA SER A 35 -0.29 12.78 8.79
C SER A 35 -0.19 11.37 9.41
N PRO A 36 -1.29 10.59 9.40
CA PRO A 36 -1.29 9.22 9.93
C PRO A 36 -0.46 8.23 9.11
N PHE A 37 -0.11 8.58 7.86
CA PHE A 37 0.59 7.66 6.95
C PHE A 37 2.06 8.01 6.71
N THR A 38 2.45 9.26 6.95
CA THR A 38 3.83 9.72 6.76
C THR A 38 4.53 10.16 8.04
N GLY A 39 3.77 10.48 9.10
CA GLY A 39 4.31 11.02 10.34
C GLY A 39 4.84 12.45 10.19
N LEU A 40 4.58 13.11 9.06
CA LEU A 40 5.00 14.47 8.77
C LEU A 40 3.88 15.46 9.05
N GLU A 41 4.25 16.68 9.44
CA GLU A 41 3.31 17.77 9.58
C GLU A 41 2.75 18.20 8.22
N VAL A 42 1.45 18.50 8.18
CA VAL A 42 0.78 19.10 7.02
C VAL A 42 0.48 20.57 7.27
N ALA A 43 0.61 21.39 6.24
CA ALA A 43 0.27 22.81 6.32
C ALA A 43 -1.25 23.03 6.51
N ASN A 44 -2.09 22.14 5.98
CA ASN A 44 -3.54 22.19 6.12
C ASN A 44 -4.09 20.90 6.77
N PRO A 45 -4.39 20.92 8.08
CA PRO A 45 -4.93 19.78 8.81
C PRO A 45 -6.26 19.24 8.25
N GLU A 46 -7.04 20.08 7.55
CA GLU A 46 -8.32 19.66 6.95
C GLU A 46 -8.13 18.60 5.84
N LEU A 47 -6.92 18.42 5.31
CA LEU A 47 -6.60 17.32 4.40
C LEU A 47 -6.70 15.95 5.09
N LEU A 48 -6.29 15.89 6.36
CA LEU A 48 -6.24 14.64 7.14
C LEU A 48 -7.63 14.15 7.56
N ARG A 49 -8.62 15.04 7.55
CA ARG A 49 -10.04 14.73 7.78
C ARG A 49 -10.71 14.12 6.55
N ARG A 50 -10.02 14.11 5.40
CA ARG A 50 -10.56 13.56 4.15
C ARG A 50 -10.20 12.08 4.02
N ARG A 51 -11.13 11.31 3.47
CA ARG A 51 -10.97 9.88 3.12
C ARG A 51 -9.70 9.64 2.27
N PRO A 52 -8.79 8.70 2.59
CA PRO A 52 -7.63 8.42 1.73
C PRO A 52 -8.05 7.96 0.34
N ILE A 53 -7.33 8.40 -0.70
CA ILE A 53 -7.60 8.04 -2.09
C ILE A 53 -6.59 6.99 -2.55
N PHE A 54 -7.06 5.86 -3.05
CA PHE A 54 -6.26 4.81 -3.67
C PHE A 54 -6.38 4.89 -5.19
N ILE A 55 -5.26 4.96 -5.90
CA ILE A 55 -5.24 4.98 -7.37
C ILE A 55 -4.39 3.83 -7.88
N CYS A 56 -5.00 2.98 -8.71
CA CYS A 56 -4.30 1.90 -9.41
C CYS A 56 -3.45 2.47 -10.56
N VAL A 57 -2.16 2.19 -10.57
CA VAL A 57 -1.19 2.70 -11.56
C VAL A 57 -0.49 1.55 -12.29
N ASN A 58 -0.33 1.68 -13.61
CA ASN A 58 0.39 0.73 -14.44
C ASN A 58 1.84 0.58 -13.96
N ASN A 59 2.40 -0.63 -13.96
CA ASN A 59 3.84 -0.83 -13.70
C ASN A 59 4.52 -1.76 -14.73
N ASP A 60 3.90 -1.96 -15.89
CA ASP A 60 4.59 -2.57 -17.03
C ASP A 60 5.75 -1.68 -17.53
N ALA A 61 6.57 -2.20 -18.45
CA ALA A 61 7.74 -1.48 -18.95
C ALA A 61 7.40 -0.11 -19.57
N VAL A 62 6.25 0.01 -20.25
CA VAL A 62 5.80 1.25 -20.89
C VAL A 62 5.17 2.19 -19.86
N GLY A 63 4.40 1.65 -18.93
CA GLY A 63 3.79 2.38 -17.82
C GLY A 63 4.84 3.05 -16.93
N ARG A 64 5.96 2.35 -16.65
CA ARG A 64 7.07 2.88 -15.86
C ARG A 64 7.71 4.14 -16.45
N SER A 65 7.78 4.24 -17.77
CA SER A 65 8.28 5.47 -18.42
C SER A 65 7.29 6.64 -18.39
N ALA A 66 6.05 6.40 -17.96
CA ALA A 66 4.95 7.35 -18.04
C ALA A 66 4.25 7.60 -16.68
N HIS A 67 4.94 7.33 -15.57
CA HIS A 67 4.38 7.58 -14.23
C HIS A 67 4.22 9.07 -13.95
N TYR A 68 3.08 9.43 -13.37
CA TYR A 68 2.78 10.76 -12.85
C TYR A 68 2.28 10.68 -11.41
N GLY A 69 2.64 11.68 -10.60
CA GLY A 69 2.07 11.90 -9.27
C GLY A 69 2.54 10.96 -8.15
N LEU A 70 3.23 9.85 -8.45
CA LEU A 70 3.66 8.87 -7.43
C LEU A 70 4.54 9.47 -6.32
N SER A 71 5.30 10.53 -6.59
CA SER A 71 6.13 11.23 -5.60
C SER A 71 5.32 12.02 -4.56
N LEU A 72 4.04 12.27 -4.81
CA LEU A 72 3.12 12.96 -3.92
C LEU A 72 2.25 12.00 -3.10
N ALA A 73 2.40 10.68 -3.32
CA ALA A 73 1.67 9.67 -2.59
C ALA A 73 2.25 9.52 -1.18
N ASP A 74 1.36 9.33 -0.20
CA ASP A 74 1.75 9.03 1.18
C ASP A 74 2.29 7.60 1.28
N LEU A 75 1.62 6.66 0.61
CA LEU A 75 2.04 5.26 0.52
C LEU A 75 1.96 4.77 -0.92
N VAL A 76 2.92 3.93 -1.29
CA VAL A 76 2.92 3.23 -2.58
C VAL A 76 3.04 1.74 -2.31
N TYR A 77 2.04 0.99 -2.76
CA TYR A 77 2.01 -0.47 -2.73
C TYR A 77 2.37 -1.02 -4.10
N GLU A 78 3.35 -1.91 -4.17
CA GLU A 78 3.60 -2.73 -5.37
C GLU A 78 3.25 -4.19 -5.08
N TYR A 79 2.49 -4.81 -5.98
CA TYR A 79 2.07 -6.21 -5.88
C TYR A 79 2.01 -6.87 -7.25
N ILE A 80 2.18 -8.19 -7.27
CA ILE A 80 2.12 -9.03 -8.48
C ILE A 80 0.68 -9.14 -8.98
N VAL A 81 0.48 -9.08 -10.30
CA VAL A 81 -0.86 -9.18 -10.92
C VAL A 81 -0.97 -10.31 -11.93
N ASP A 82 -0.20 -10.27 -13.02
CA ASP A 82 -0.38 -11.19 -14.15
C ASP A 82 0.92 -12.00 -14.36
N GLY A 83 0.79 -13.33 -14.40
CA GLY A 83 1.86 -14.27 -14.78
C GLY A 83 3.17 -14.17 -14.00
N PHE A 84 3.13 -13.70 -12.74
CA PHE A 84 4.29 -13.49 -11.85
C PHE A 84 5.36 -12.49 -12.34
N THR A 85 5.21 -11.93 -13.54
CA THR A 85 6.20 -11.07 -14.19
C THR A 85 5.77 -9.62 -14.25
N LEU A 86 4.47 -9.35 -14.10
CA LEU A 86 3.92 -8.01 -14.08
C LEU A 86 3.47 -7.64 -12.67
N THR A 87 3.88 -6.45 -12.23
CA THR A 87 3.38 -5.83 -11.00
C THR A 87 2.45 -4.66 -11.31
N ARG A 88 1.72 -4.23 -10.31
CA ARG A 88 0.84 -3.05 -10.31
C ARG A 88 1.17 -2.22 -9.10
N ILE A 89 1.04 -0.90 -9.26
CA ILE A 89 1.17 0.03 -8.16
C ILE A 89 -0.23 0.45 -7.70
N THR A 90 -0.42 0.59 -6.39
CA THR A 90 -1.53 1.36 -5.82
C THR A 90 -0.95 2.46 -4.96
N ALA A 91 -1.23 3.71 -5.33
CA ALA A 91 -0.78 4.89 -4.62
C ALA A 91 -1.90 5.43 -3.73
N LEU A 92 -1.59 5.68 -2.46
CA LEU A 92 -2.47 6.29 -1.46
C LEU A 92 -2.16 7.78 -1.33
N PHE A 93 -3.18 8.63 -1.43
CA PHE A 93 -3.07 10.08 -1.22
C PHE A 93 -4.05 10.55 -0.15
N GLN A 94 -3.55 11.26 0.86
CA GLN A 94 -4.34 11.97 1.85
C GLN A 94 -3.68 13.31 2.25
N SER A 95 -2.40 13.29 2.62
CA SER A 95 -1.71 14.46 3.16
C SER A 95 -1.41 15.54 2.11
N GLN A 96 -1.40 15.14 0.84
CA GLN A 96 -1.09 15.98 -0.31
C GLN A 96 -2.04 15.69 -1.47
N ASN A 97 -2.32 16.70 -2.28
CA ASN A 97 -3.04 16.55 -3.53
C ASN A 97 -2.04 16.33 -4.67
N ALA A 98 -2.45 15.52 -5.65
CA ALA A 98 -1.76 15.36 -6.92
C ALA A 98 -2.68 15.82 -8.06
N GLU A 99 -2.19 16.77 -8.86
CA GLU A 99 -2.87 17.29 -10.06
C GLU A 99 -2.97 16.24 -11.17
N ARG A 100 -2.04 15.27 -11.17
CA ARG A 100 -1.97 14.24 -12.19
C ARG A 100 -1.40 12.95 -11.62
N VAL A 101 -2.16 11.86 -11.76
CA VAL A 101 -1.78 10.51 -11.34
C VAL A 101 -2.08 9.54 -12.46
N GLY A 102 -1.10 8.69 -12.79
CA GLY A 102 -1.27 7.67 -13.81
C GLY A 102 0.05 7.02 -14.24
N PRO A 103 0.00 6.12 -15.25
CA PRO A 103 -1.20 5.77 -16.00
C PRO A 103 -2.17 4.94 -15.17
N VAL A 104 -3.42 5.37 -15.07
CA VAL A 104 -4.43 4.67 -14.28
C VAL A 104 -4.75 3.33 -14.94
N ARG A 105 -4.80 2.27 -14.13
CA ARG A 105 -5.01 0.91 -14.60
C ARG A 105 -6.01 0.16 -13.76
N SER A 106 -6.30 -1.06 -14.20
CA SER A 106 -7.34 -1.89 -13.62
C SER A 106 -7.09 -2.27 -12.18
N ALA A 107 -8.16 -2.38 -11.41
CA ALA A 107 -8.13 -2.96 -10.08
C ALA A 107 -7.89 -4.48 -10.13
N ARG A 108 -7.45 -5.00 -8.98
CA ARG A 108 -7.22 -6.42 -8.67
C ARG A 108 -7.67 -6.69 -7.24
N LEU A 109 -7.77 -7.97 -6.86
CA LEU A 109 -8.24 -8.38 -5.54
C LEU A 109 -7.51 -7.71 -4.35
N PRO A 110 -6.18 -7.45 -4.38
CA PRO A 110 -5.50 -6.73 -3.28
C PRO A 110 -6.07 -5.33 -3.02
N ASN A 111 -6.58 -4.64 -4.06
CA ASN A 111 -7.15 -3.31 -3.93
C ASN A 111 -8.37 -3.26 -3.01
N VAL A 112 -9.12 -4.36 -2.94
CA VAL A 112 -10.31 -4.50 -2.08
C VAL A 112 -9.90 -4.37 -0.62
N TRP A 113 -8.96 -5.23 -0.21
CA TRP A 113 -8.48 -5.28 1.17
C TRP A 113 -7.72 -4.02 1.55
N MET A 114 -6.87 -3.52 0.67
CA MET A 114 -6.17 -2.24 0.88
C MET A 114 -7.16 -1.12 1.15
N THR A 115 -8.09 -0.87 0.24
CA THR A 115 -9.03 0.26 0.38
C THR A 115 -9.92 0.10 1.61
N TYR A 116 -10.35 -1.13 1.93
CA TYR A 116 -11.14 -1.42 3.13
C TYR A 116 -10.39 -1.11 4.42
N MET A 117 -9.12 -1.56 4.55
CA MET A 117 -8.32 -1.35 5.76
C MET A 117 -8.16 0.12 6.13
N TYR A 118 -8.01 0.98 5.13
CA TYR A 118 -7.84 2.42 5.32
C TYR A 118 -9.14 3.21 5.27
N ASP A 119 -10.29 2.53 5.10
CA ASP A 119 -11.60 3.15 4.93
C ASP A 119 -11.56 4.23 3.82
N GLY A 120 -10.87 3.89 2.72
CA GLY A 120 -10.53 4.78 1.63
C GLY A 120 -11.58 4.84 0.52
N VAL A 121 -11.21 5.46 -0.60
CA VAL A 121 -11.90 5.38 -1.91
C VAL A 121 -10.93 4.79 -2.92
N LEU A 122 -11.41 3.93 -3.82
CA LEU A 122 -10.60 3.36 -4.90
C LEU A 122 -10.95 4.01 -6.24
N ALA A 123 -9.93 4.41 -7.00
CA ALA A 123 -10.04 4.87 -8.38
C ALA A 123 -9.19 4.00 -9.32
N CYS A 124 -9.78 3.53 -10.41
CA CYS A 124 -9.09 2.69 -11.40
C CYS A 124 -9.70 2.83 -12.81
N SER A 125 -9.13 2.10 -13.78
CA SER A 125 -9.71 1.94 -15.12
C SER A 125 -9.87 0.44 -15.39
N GLY A 126 -11.09 -0.04 -15.15
CA GLY A 126 -11.48 -1.43 -15.33
C GLY A 126 -10.96 -2.41 -14.27
N GLY A 127 -11.10 -3.70 -14.57
CA GLY A 127 -10.84 -4.85 -13.69
C GLY A 127 -11.27 -6.12 -14.41
N SER A 128 -10.93 -7.30 -13.88
CA SER A 128 -11.65 -8.52 -14.29
C SER A 128 -13.11 -8.41 -13.84
N ASP A 129 -14.03 -9.06 -14.55
CA ASP A 129 -15.46 -8.97 -14.26
C ASP A 129 -15.79 -9.34 -12.81
N GLU A 130 -15.13 -10.37 -12.28
CA GLU A 130 -15.26 -10.78 -10.87
C GLU A 130 -14.83 -9.67 -9.88
N VAL A 131 -13.69 -9.02 -10.14
CA VAL A 131 -13.19 -7.94 -9.28
C VAL A 131 -14.11 -6.72 -9.36
N ARG A 132 -14.60 -6.39 -10.56
CA ARG A 132 -15.54 -5.27 -10.75
C ARG A 132 -16.88 -5.55 -10.09
N TYR A 133 -17.39 -6.77 -10.19
CA TYR A 133 -18.60 -7.21 -9.50
C TYR A 133 -18.45 -7.03 -8.00
N LEU A 134 -17.35 -7.53 -7.42
CA LEU A 134 -17.09 -7.40 -5.99
C LEU A 134 -16.99 -5.92 -5.57
N LEU A 135 -16.25 -5.10 -6.32
CA LEU A 135 -16.08 -3.67 -6.02
C LEU A 135 -17.35 -2.84 -6.20
N LYS A 136 -18.33 -3.28 -7.00
CA LYS A 136 -19.58 -2.56 -7.20
C LYS A 136 -20.68 -2.98 -6.22
N ASN A 137 -20.70 -4.26 -5.83
CA ASN A 137 -21.84 -4.85 -5.13
C ASN A 137 -21.55 -5.27 -3.69
N GLU A 138 -20.30 -5.63 -3.36
CA GLU A 138 -19.99 -6.33 -2.10
C GLU A 138 -19.14 -5.49 -1.13
N VAL A 139 -18.57 -4.38 -1.58
CA VAL A 139 -17.71 -3.53 -0.73
C VAL A 139 -18.48 -2.38 -0.09
N GLY A 140 -18.12 -2.03 1.14
CA GLY A 140 -18.69 -0.90 1.88
C GLY A 140 -17.99 0.45 1.66
N PHE A 141 -17.10 0.55 0.67
CA PHE A 141 -16.36 1.78 0.38
C PHE A 141 -16.61 2.28 -1.06
N PRO A 142 -16.46 3.60 -1.33
CA PRO A 142 -16.65 4.15 -2.67
C PRO A 142 -15.62 3.61 -3.68
N TYR A 143 -16.12 3.27 -4.87
CA TYR A 143 -15.34 2.76 -5.99
C TYR A 143 -15.66 3.56 -7.26
N LEU A 144 -14.63 4.18 -7.83
CA LEU A 144 -14.66 4.99 -9.06
C LEU A 144 -13.94 4.26 -10.19
N ASP A 145 -14.68 3.88 -11.22
CA ASP A 145 -14.16 3.21 -12.40
C ASP A 145 -14.26 4.12 -13.63
N ALA A 146 -13.12 4.42 -14.26
CA ALA A 146 -13.07 5.23 -15.48
C ALA A 146 -13.93 4.66 -16.60
N ASP A 147 -14.10 3.33 -16.68
CA ASP A 147 -14.83 2.70 -17.78
C ASP A 147 -16.36 2.65 -17.51
N ILE A 148 -16.80 2.86 -16.26
CA ILE A 148 -18.23 2.82 -15.87
C ILE A 148 -18.76 4.21 -15.55
N ASP A 149 -18.05 4.93 -14.68
CA ASP A 149 -18.56 6.15 -14.05
C ASP A 149 -18.13 7.42 -14.81
N ASP A 150 -17.15 7.33 -15.71
CA ASP A 150 -16.71 8.39 -16.63
C ASP A 150 -16.27 7.82 -18.00
N PRO A 151 -17.17 7.17 -18.76
CA PRO A 151 -16.82 6.46 -19.99
C PRO A 151 -16.24 7.38 -21.07
N SER A 152 -16.60 8.68 -21.05
CA SER A 152 -16.02 9.73 -21.88
C SER A 152 -14.61 10.14 -21.45
N GLN A 153 -14.25 9.89 -20.19
CA GLN A 153 -12.95 10.21 -19.58
C GLN A 153 -12.66 11.72 -19.67
N VAL A 154 -13.63 12.54 -19.27
CA VAL A 154 -13.53 14.01 -19.30
C VAL A 154 -13.93 14.68 -18.00
N LEU A 155 -14.55 13.95 -17.06
CA LEU A 155 -15.10 14.51 -15.83
C LEU A 155 -14.13 14.35 -14.66
N TYR A 156 -13.73 13.10 -14.38
CA TYR A 156 -12.87 12.73 -13.26
C TYR A 156 -11.57 12.08 -13.73
N PHE A 157 -11.59 11.55 -14.96
CA PHE A 157 -10.41 11.05 -15.66
C PHE A 157 -10.10 11.94 -16.87
N SER A 158 -8.93 11.69 -17.47
CA SER A 158 -8.58 12.25 -18.77
C SER A 158 -7.88 11.19 -19.62
N SER A 159 -8.14 11.20 -20.92
CA SER A 159 -7.44 10.38 -21.91
C SER A 159 -6.39 11.20 -22.66
N LEU A 160 -5.15 10.72 -22.70
CA LEU A 160 -4.02 11.38 -23.37
C LEU A 160 -3.76 10.86 -24.79
N GLY A 161 -4.47 9.81 -25.21
CA GLY A 161 -4.21 9.13 -26.47
C GLY A 161 -4.89 7.76 -26.52
N THR A 162 -4.42 6.91 -27.42
CA THR A 162 -5.04 5.61 -27.70
C THR A 162 -4.32 4.42 -27.08
N ASP A 163 -3.05 4.54 -26.66
CA ASP A 163 -2.34 3.44 -26.01
C ASP A 163 -2.95 3.15 -24.64
N TYR A 164 -3.66 2.04 -24.54
CA TYR A 164 -4.32 1.59 -23.33
C TYR A 164 -3.38 1.47 -22.12
N ARG A 165 -2.05 1.37 -22.32
CA ARG A 165 -1.04 1.31 -21.25
C ARG A 165 -0.74 2.63 -20.58
N THR A 166 -0.95 3.74 -21.27
CA THR A 166 -0.49 5.07 -20.84
C THR A 166 -1.56 6.13 -20.91
N ARG A 167 -2.68 5.88 -21.60
CA ARG A 167 -3.66 6.92 -21.94
C ARG A 167 -4.44 7.50 -20.77
N ILE A 168 -4.78 6.70 -19.75
CA ILE A 168 -5.67 7.17 -18.68
C ILE A 168 -4.88 7.85 -17.58
N GLN A 169 -5.35 9.01 -17.16
CA GLN A 169 -4.91 9.69 -15.94
C GLN A 169 -6.11 10.16 -15.12
N THR A 170 -5.87 10.47 -13.85
CA THR A 170 -6.82 11.16 -12.98
C THR A 170 -6.07 12.17 -12.12
N SER A 171 -6.76 12.84 -11.22
CA SER A 171 -6.19 13.69 -10.18
C SER A 171 -6.87 13.40 -8.85
N THR A 172 -6.20 13.70 -7.75
CA THR A 172 -6.82 13.60 -6.42
C THR A 172 -8.09 14.44 -6.34
N ASP A 173 -8.08 15.66 -6.89
CA ASP A 173 -9.25 16.52 -6.98
C ASP A 173 -10.37 15.94 -7.85
N GLY A 174 -10.04 15.23 -8.94
CA GLY A 174 -11.01 14.50 -9.76
C GLY A 174 -11.76 13.45 -8.96
N VAL A 175 -11.05 12.64 -8.17
CA VAL A 175 -11.67 11.65 -7.28
C VAL A 175 -12.48 12.32 -6.16
N ARG A 176 -12.01 13.45 -5.61
CA ARG A 176 -12.76 14.23 -4.61
C ARG A 176 -14.05 14.80 -5.17
N ARG A 177 -14.01 15.35 -6.39
CA ARG A 177 -15.21 15.85 -7.07
C ARG A 177 -16.21 14.73 -7.28
N TRP A 178 -15.78 13.57 -7.76
CA TRP A 178 -16.67 12.42 -7.88
C TRP A 178 -17.32 12.02 -6.55
N LEU A 179 -16.57 11.99 -5.45
CA LEU A 179 -17.13 11.73 -4.13
C LEU A 179 -18.20 12.78 -3.75
N ALA A 180 -17.95 14.06 -4.04
CA ALA A 180 -18.91 15.13 -3.77
C ALA A 180 -20.16 14.99 -4.64
N ASP A 181 -20.00 14.76 -5.94
CA ASP A 181 -21.10 14.60 -6.91
C ASP A 181 -21.98 13.39 -6.60
N LYS A 182 -21.42 12.37 -5.94
CA LYS A 182 -22.15 11.18 -5.49
C LYS A 182 -22.65 11.27 -4.04
N ASN A 183 -22.42 12.38 -3.33
CA ASN A 183 -22.73 12.54 -1.90
C ASN A 183 -22.09 11.44 -1.02
N LEU A 184 -20.85 11.05 -1.35
CA LEU A 184 -20.06 10.02 -0.66
C LEU A 184 -18.91 10.60 0.18
N THR A 185 -18.87 11.93 0.32
CA THR A 185 -17.92 12.61 1.21
C THR A 185 -18.21 12.25 2.66
N LYS A 186 -17.16 12.15 3.47
CA LYS A 186 -17.27 11.98 4.91
C LYS A 186 -16.04 12.51 5.63
N GLU A 187 -16.24 12.83 6.89
CA GLU A 187 -15.17 13.01 7.86
C GLU A 187 -14.51 11.65 8.13
N TRP A 188 -13.24 11.56 7.77
CA TRP A 188 -12.44 10.37 7.95
C TRP A 188 -11.69 10.43 9.27
N SER A 189 -11.72 9.32 10.01
CA SER A 189 -10.95 9.14 11.23
C SER A 189 -10.61 7.66 11.38
N ARG A 190 -9.33 7.31 11.23
CA ARG A 190 -8.78 6.00 11.57
C ARG A 190 -7.40 6.17 12.22
N PRO A 191 -6.98 5.21 13.05
CA PRO A 191 -5.61 5.18 13.55
C PRO A 191 -4.59 5.13 12.41
N GLY A 192 -3.48 5.85 12.58
CA GLY A 192 -2.35 5.84 11.67
C GLY A 192 -1.24 4.88 12.08
N PHE A 193 -0.12 4.95 11.35
CA PHE A 193 1.12 4.29 11.74
C PHE A 193 1.79 5.00 12.92
N GLN A 194 2.62 4.25 13.62
CA GLN A 194 3.52 4.80 14.65
C GLN A 194 4.85 5.18 14.00
N PHE A 195 5.37 6.35 14.35
CA PHE A 195 6.63 6.87 13.84
C PHE A 195 7.58 7.14 15.01
N ASN A 196 8.87 6.90 14.80
CA ASN A 196 9.92 7.24 15.75
C ASN A 196 10.80 8.34 15.14
N GLN A 197 11.17 9.34 15.96
CA GLN A 197 12.13 10.35 15.54
C GLN A 197 13.54 9.76 15.41
N GLU A 198 13.86 8.77 16.25
CA GLU A 198 15.13 8.06 16.17
C GLU A 198 14.99 6.84 15.24
N PRO A 199 15.76 6.78 14.14
CA PRO A 199 15.73 5.62 13.28
C PRO A 199 16.32 4.39 13.99
N PRO A 200 15.82 3.18 13.74
CA PRO A 200 16.42 1.98 14.31
C PRO A 200 17.88 1.80 13.83
N PRO A 201 18.73 1.09 14.59
CA PRO A 201 20.07 0.74 14.15
C PRO A 201 20.03 0.06 12.78
N ASN A 202 20.94 0.44 11.87
CA ASN A 202 20.97 -0.02 10.47
C ASN A 202 19.71 0.31 9.64
N SER A 203 18.93 1.31 10.03
CA SER A 203 17.79 1.74 9.22
C SER A 203 18.22 2.05 7.79
N ALA A 204 17.35 1.65 6.85
CA ALA A 204 17.57 1.90 5.43
C ALA A 204 17.72 3.41 5.13
N GLY A 205 17.19 4.30 5.98
CA GLY A 205 17.28 5.77 5.90
C GLY A 205 18.68 6.38 6.09
N ALA A 206 19.68 5.61 6.53
CA ALA A 206 21.09 6.03 6.45
C ALA A 206 21.63 5.99 5.00
N ARG A 207 20.90 5.34 4.09
CA ARG A 207 20.99 5.51 2.64
C ARG A 207 19.66 6.14 2.16
N ARG A 208 19.64 6.83 1.03
CA ARG A 208 18.49 7.68 0.60
C ARG A 208 17.21 6.91 0.18
N ARG A 209 16.90 5.74 0.75
CA ARG A 209 15.68 4.95 0.47
C ARG A 209 15.30 4.12 1.71
N SER A 210 14.12 4.33 2.25
CA SER A 210 13.51 3.46 3.27
C SER A 210 12.47 2.53 2.62
N GLU A 211 12.73 1.23 2.68
CA GLU A 211 11.88 0.15 2.16
C GLU A 211 11.28 -0.61 3.36
N PHE A 212 9.95 -0.79 3.40
CA PHE A 212 9.29 -1.68 4.36
C PHE A 212 8.60 -2.83 3.62
N LEU A 213 8.94 -4.07 3.97
CA LEU A 213 8.22 -5.27 3.57
C LEU A 213 7.21 -5.62 4.67
N THR A 214 5.92 -5.56 4.36
CA THR A 214 4.87 -6.05 5.27
C THR A 214 4.24 -7.30 4.69
N ARG A 215 4.28 -8.41 5.45
CA ARG A 215 3.57 -9.64 5.14
C ARG A 215 2.16 -9.55 5.71
N ALA A 216 1.17 -9.29 4.87
CA ALA A 216 -0.24 -9.42 5.24
C ALA A 216 -0.71 -10.83 4.86
N ALA A 217 -1.11 -11.63 5.85
CA ALA A 217 -1.76 -12.92 5.65
C ALA A 217 -3.20 -12.82 6.16
N THR A 218 -4.17 -12.91 5.27
CA THR A 218 -5.59 -13.02 5.65
C THR A 218 -6.04 -14.44 5.38
N ARG A 219 -6.61 -15.11 6.40
CA ARG A 219 -7.23 -16.43 6.24
C ARG A 219 -8.72 -16.24 5.91
N SER A 220 -9.14 -16.78 4.77
CA SER A 220 -10.53 -17.19 4.55
C SER A 220 -10.52 -18.59 3.92
N ASN A 221 -11.17 -19.54 4.61
CA ASN A 221 -11.49 -20.90 4.13
C ASN A 221 -10.31 -21.75 3.61
N GLY A 222 -9.25 -21.89 4.40
CA GLY A 222 -8.20 -22.89 4.15
C GLY A 222 -7.20 -22.54 3.03
N ALA A 223 -7.45 -21.51 2.22
CA ALA A 223 -6.47 -20.95 1.31
C ALA A 223 -5.67 -19.83 2.00
N THR A 224 -4.35 -20.00 2.11
CA THR A 224 -3.45 -18.92 2.51
C THR A 224 -3.12 -18.10 1.26
N ILE A 225 -3.75 -16.93 1.11
CA ILE A 225 -3.31 -15.95 0.11
C ILE A 225 -2.13 -15.20 0.72
N GLN A 226 -0.91 -15.47 0.24
CA GLN A 226 0.25 -14.65 0.58
C GLN A 226 0.29 -13.43 -0.34
N ILE A 227 -0.04 -12.27 0.21
CA ILE A 227 0.15 -10.98 -0.48
C ILE A 227 1.54 -10.47 -0.08
N TRP A 228 2.47 -10.51 -1.03
CA TRP A 228 3.74 -9.81 -0.92
C TRP A 228 3.51 -8.39 -1.44
N ALA A 229 3.48 -7.42 -0.53
CA ALA A 229 3.38 -6.01 -0.87
C ALA A 229 4.67 -5.30 -0.44
N HIS A 230 5.29 -4.59 -1.38
CA HIS A 230 6.36 -3.66 -1.06
C HIS A 230 5.72 -2.30 -0.74
N ILE A 231 6.01 -1.76 0.45
CA ILE A 231 5.53 -0.44 0.88
C ILE A 231 6.71 0.53 0.84
N SER A 232 6.59 1.54 -0.02
CA SER A 232 7.51 2.68 0.00
C SER A 232 6.82 3.88 0.64
N VAL A 233 7.46 4.45 1.68
CA VAL A 233 7.08 5.73 2.27
C VAL A 233 8.09 6.77 1.78
N PHE A 234 7.63 7.76 1.02
CA PHE A 234 8.50 8.81 0.50
C PHE A 234 8.56 9.98 1.48
N ARG A 235 9.77 10.30 1.95
CA ARG A 235 10.03 11.54 2.69
C ARG A 235 10.26 12.66 1.67
N ALA A 236 9.40 13.67 1.65
CA ALA A 236 9.68 14.90 0.91
C ALA A 236 10.91 15.57 1.56
N ALA A 237 12.02 15.66 0.83
CA ALA A 237 13.19 16.41 1.27
C ALA A 237 12.95 17.90 1.01
N ASN A 238 12.93 18.71 2.06
CA ASN A 238 13.09 20.15 1.89
C ASN A 238 14.53 20.45 1.44
N SER A 239 14.64 21.36 0.46
CA SER A 239 15.83 22.06 -0.05
C SER A 239 16.58 21.48 -1.28
N SER A 240 16.49 22.29 -2.35
CA SER A 240 17.48 22.62 -3.39
C SER A 240 18.73 21.73 -3.56
N SER A 241 18.82 21.00 -4.69
CA SER A 241 19.97 21.06 -5.63
C SER A 241 19.88 20.01 -6.75
N THR A 242 19.99 20.50 -7.99
CA THR A 242 20.52 19.90 -9.23
C THR A 242 20.29 18.41 -9.55
N SER A 243 19.57 18.21 -10.65
CA SER A 243 19.39 16.99 -11.44
C SER A 243 20.70 16.29 -11.85
N ARG A 244 20.80 14.98 -11.57
CA ARG A 244 21.69 14.05 -12.29
C ARG A 244 20.96 12.73 -12.59
N PRO A 245 21.20 12.10 -13.75
CA PRO A 245 20.46 10.93 -14.20
C PRO A 245 20.83 9.66 -13.42
N ILE A 246 19.87 8.75 -13.30
CA ILE A 246 19.96 7.47 -12.57
C ILE A 246 20.84 6.50 -13.37
N SER A 247 21.85 5.90 -12.73
CA SER A 247 22.74 4.89 -13.34
C SER A 247 22.19 3.46 -13.25
N PRO A 248 22.56 2.55 -14.18
CA PRO A 248 21.97 1.22 -14.29
C PRO A 248 22.77 0.14 -13.53
N SER A 249 22.49 -0.07 -12.25
CA SER A 249 23.08 -1.19 -11.47
C SER A 249 22.04 -2.01 -10.70
N TRP A 250 21.09 -2.63 -11.40
CA TRP A 250 19.96 -3.39 -10.81
C TRP A 250 20.07 -4.93 -10.89
N ARG A 251 21.26 -5.51 -11.11
CA ARG A 251 21.39 -6.97 -11.38
C ARG A 251 21.95 -7.87 -10.27
N ARG A 252 22.13 -7.45 -9.01
CA ARG A 252 22.70 -8.35 -7.98
C ARG A 252 22.02 -8.26 -6.61
N THR A 253 20.82 -8.82 -6.51
CA THR A 253 20.28 -9.20 -5.19
C THR A 253 19.36 -10.43 -5.20
N TRP A 254 19.12 -11.07 -6.35
CA TRP A 254 18.04 -12.06 -6.50
C TRP A 254 18.45 -13.54 -6.39
N SER A 255 19.71 -13.89 -6.08
CA SER A 255 20.20 -15.27 -6.16
C SER A 255 20.57 -15.95 -4.83
N ARG A 256 20.16 -15.44 -3.66
CA ARG A 256 20.58 -16.00 -2.35
C ARG A 256 19.47 -16.47 -1.40
N LEU A 257 18.24 -16.69 -1.88
CA LEU A 257 17.09 -16.99 -0.99
C LEU A 257 16.42 -18.36 -1.20
N TRP A 258 17.07 -19.36 -1.80
CA TRP A 258 16.51 -20.71 -1.81
C TRP A 258 17.60 -21.80 -1.63
N PRO A 259 17.43 -22.78 -0.72
CA PRO A 259 18.28 -23.97 -0.69
C PRO A 259 17.87 -24.93 -1.83
N PRO A 260 18.79 -25.72 -2.41
CA PRO A 260 18.42 -26.67 -3.45
C PRO A 260 17.47 -27.73 -2.89
N THR A 261 16.35 -27.95 -3.58
CA THR A 261 15.44 -29.07 -3.30
C THR A 261 16.09 -30.38 -3.77
N SER A 262 16.19 -31.34 -2.86
CA SER A 262 16.42 -32.77 -3.16
C SER A 262 15.27 -33.36 -3.96
#